data_AF-A0A4R7V6J8-F1
#
_entry.id   AF-A0A4R7V6J8-F1
#
_cell.length_a   1.000
_cell.length_b   1.000
_cell.length_c   1.000
_cell.angle_alpha   90.00
_cell.angle_beta   90.00
_cell.angle_gamma   90.00
#
_symmetry.space_group_name_H-M   'P 1'
#
loop_
_entity.id
_entity.type
_entity.pdbx_description
1 polymer ?
#
loop_
_entity_poly.entity_id
_entity_poly.type
_entity_poly.pdbx_seq_one_letter_code
_entity_poly.pdbx_strand_id
1 'polypeptide(L)'
;MKKIIFSLLLGYCSLSFAEVKQYVLNPVFSTAGKAEFVMYAGDQGQTLKGSLIAQNGKHFDLPDACEPEGGDAELKDAFTVKGKKTYFLFTCAWSVKHSGIGLNGTQYETYVYTSNDLASIEKVKVLSQNLSAYEGSLEGGGNSYAWYAQRKLSAEKIMELESGKTTDSLTLAHDIVLARLKDMDYDAVKSYLSHERLEQLKSDYPIGISTVVAYNDFGYALAQAGEYEKAYQLLTEIEKSFPDRVVLKLNIADVLWETNRAQSTVYYKAYVDLMQKSGKAKLIPAKALERSANK
;
A
#
# COMPACT_ATOMS: atom_id res chain seq x y z
N MET A 1 59.27 -33.24 -39.17
CA MET A 1 58.00 -33.32 -38.43
C MET A 1 57.69 -31.97 -37.80
N LYS A 2 56.76 -31.19 -38.35
CA LYS A 2 56.16 -30.01 -37.70
C LYS A 2 54.65 -30.25 -37.66
N LYS A 3 54.10 -30.37 -36.45
CA LYS A 3 52.65 -30.53 -36.24
C LYS A 3 52.02 -29.14 -36.12
N ILE A 4 51.05 -28.86 -36.97
CA ILE A 4 50.15 -27.71 -36.90
C ILE A 4 49.06 -28.07 -35.87
N ILE A 5 48.88 -27.24 -34.85
CA ILE A 5 47.76 -27.34 -33.90
C ILE A 5 46.73 -26.30 -34.34
N PHE A 6 45.56 -26.79 -34.75
CA PHE A 6 44.40 -25.98 -35.11
C PHE A 6 43.54 -25.82 -33.86
N SER A 7 43.51 -24.64 -33.27
CA SER A 7 42.62 -24.34 -32.15
C SER A 7 41.26 -23.87 -32.68
N LEU A 8 40.23 -24.69 -32.51
CA LEU A 8 38.83 -24.33 -32.76
C LEU A 8 38.36 -23.39 -31.64
N LEU A 9 37.99 -22.16 -32.00
CA LEU A 9 37.19 -21.28 -31.14
C LEU A 9 35.71 -21.66 -31.28
N LEU A 10 35.14 -22.28 -30.26
CA LEU A 10 33.70 -22.38 -30.08
C LEU A 10 33.19 -21.07 -29.46
N GLY A 11 32.52 -20.26 -30.27
CA GLY A 11 31.77 -19.09 -29.81
C GLY A 11 30.56 -19.54 -28.99
N TYR A 12 30.52 -19.16 -27.73
CA TYR A 12 29.30 -19.21 -26.92
C TYR A 12 28.36 -18.10 -27.39
N CYS A 13 27.29 -18.49 -28.09
CA CYS A 13 26.18 -17.59 -28.38
C CYS A 13 25.21 -17.65 -27.19
N SER A 14 25.28 -16.67 -26.29
CA SER A 14 24.29 -16.49 -25.23
C SER A 14 23.01 -15.94 -25.85
N LEU A 15 22.05 -16.83 -26.15
CA LEU A 15 20.68 -16.44 -26.47
C LEU A 15 20.07 -15.80 -25.21
N SER A 16 19.88 -14.48 -25.25
CA SER A 16 19.12 -13.76 -24.23
C SER A 16 17.64 -14.15 -24.40
N PHE A 17 17.12 -14.99 -23.52
CA PHE A 17 15.69 -15.29 -23.48
C PHE A 17 14.96 -14.13 -22.82
N ALA A 18 13.99 -13.54 -23.51
CA ALA A 18 13.09 -12.56 -22.90
C ALA A 18 12.36 -13.22 -21.72
N GLU A 19 12.41 -12.61 -20.55
CA GLU A 19 11.69 -13.10 -19.37
C GLU A 19 10.19 -12.88 -19.58
N VAL A 20 9.41 -13.96 -19.45
CA VAL A 20 7.96 -13.96 -19.60
C VAL A 20 7.31 -14.17 -18.24
N LYS A 21 6.49 -13.22 -17.79
CA LYS A 21 5.70 -13.32 -16.57
C LYS A 21 4.23 -13.55 -16.89
N GLN A 22 3.62 -14.55 -16.27
CA GLN A 22 2.21 -14.89 -16.48
C GLN A 22 1.40 -14.78 -15.18
N TYR A 23 0.17 -14.26 -15.30
CA TYR A 23 -0.77 -14.06 -14.20
C TYR A 23 -2.09 -14.72 -14.54
N VAL A 24 -2.62 -15.54 -13.62
CA VAL A 24 -3.96 -16.10 -13.74
C VAL A 24 -4.98 -15.04 -13.32
N LEU A 25 -5.97 -14.80 -14.16
CA LEU A 25 -7.01 -13.80 -13.92
C LEU A 25 -8.21 -14.45 -13.25
N ASN A 26 -8.50 -14.00 -12.03
CA ASN A 26 -9.68 -14.42 -11.27
C ASN A 26 -10.30 -13.20 -10.56
N PRO A 27 -11.50 -12.74 -10.99
CA PRO A 27 -12.33 -13.32 -12.05
C PRO A 27 -11.73 -13.19 -13.46
N VAL A 28 -12.25 -13.96 -14.41
CA VAL A 28 -11.91 -13.85 -15.84
C VAL A 28 -12.25 -12.43 -16.34
N PHE A 29 -11.37 -11.83 -17.15
CA PHE A 29 -11.60 -10.54 -17.78
C PHE A 29 -12.15 -10.71 -19.20
N SER A 30 -13.43 -10.42 -19.41
CA SER A 30 -14.14 -10.84 -20.64
C SER A 30 -13.98 -12.35 -20.86
N THR A 31 -13.15 -12.79 -21.80
CA THR A 31 -12.79 -14.21 -22.02
C THR A 31 -11.33 -14.55 -21.65
N ALA A 32 -10.57 -13.57 -21.15
CA ALA A 32 -9.16 -13.72 -20.76
C ALA A 32 -9.02 -14.39 -19.40
N GLY A 33 -8.41 -15.57 -19.39
CA GLY A 33 -8.07 -16.30 -18.17
C GLY A 33 -6.65 -16.03 -17.68
N LYS A 34 -5.80 -15.43 -18.51
CA LYS A 34 -4.42 -15.08 -18.16
C LYS A 34 -4.00 -13.74 -18.75
N ALA A 35 -3.03 -13.10 -18.11
CA ALA A 35 -2.24 -12.02 -18.68
C ALA A 35 -0.78 -12.47 -18.76
N GLU A 36 -0.09 -12.07 -19.82
CA GLU A 36 1.33 -12.34 -20.05
C GLU A 36 2.06 -11.03 -20.28
N PHE A 37 3.28 -10.93 -19.75
CA PHE A 37 4.13 -9.76 -19.90
C PHE A 37 5.53 -10.19 -20.29
N VAL A 38 6.10 -9.47 -21.25
CA VAL A 38 7.41 -9.72 -21.83
C VAL A 38 8.26 -8.47 -21.71
N MET A 39 9.48 -8.65 -21.24
CA MET A 39 10.50 -7.61 -21.13
C MET A 39 11.29 -7.48 -22.43
N TYR A 40 11.41 -6.26 -22.93
CA TYR A 40 12.21 -5.91 -24.09
C TYR A 40 13.31 -4.93 -23.68
N ALA A 41 14.56 -5.26 -23.99
CA ALA A 41 15.66 -4.30 -23.82
C ALA A 41 15.54 -3.19 -24.88
N GLY A 42 15.62 -1.93 -24.44
CA GLY A 42 15.65 -0.76 -25.31
C GLY A 42 16.78 0.21 -24.93
N ASP A 43 17.04 1.19 -25.80
CA ASP A 43 18.14 2.14 -25.64
C ASP A 43 17.99 3.05 -24.40
N GLN A 44 16.77 3.23 -23.89
CA GLN A 44 16.48 4.06 -22.70
C GLN A 44 16.15 3.27 -21.44
N GLY A 45 16.29 1.94 -21.48
CA GLY A 45 15.91 1.04 -20.40
C GLY A 45 15.04 -0.12 -20.87
N GLN A 46 14.66 -1.00 -19.96
CA GLN A 46 13.76 -2.10 -20.29
C GLN A 46 12.30 -1.63 -20.40
N THR A 47 11.66 -1.99 -21.51
CA THR A 47 10.22 -1.80 -21.77
C THR A 47 9.46 -3.07 -21.46
N LEU A 48 8.32 -2.93 -20.79
CA LEU A 48 7.41 -4.05 -20.53
C LEU A 48 6.16 -3.93 -21.41
N LYS A 49 5.87 -4.97 -22.20
CA LYS A 49 4.62 -5.08 -22.96
C LYS A 49 3.85 -6.30 -22.49
N GLY A 50 2.52 -6.23 -22.54
CA GLY A 50 1.69 -7.35 -22.15
C GLY A 50 0.59 -7.69 -23.14
N SER A 51 0.05 -8.89 -22.99
CA SER A 51 -1.05 -9.41 -23.78
C SER A 51 -2.00 -10.19 -22.86
N LEU A 52 -3.29 -10.16 -23.18
CA LEU A 52 -4.32 -10.99 -22.57
C LEU A 52 -4.48 -12.28 -23.36
N ILE A 53 -4.57 -13.41 -22.65
CA ILE A 53 -4.74 -14.73 -23.25
C ILE A 53 -6.16 -15.22 -22.93
N ALA A 54 -6.99 -15.30 -23.96
CA ALA A 54 -8.32 -15.88 -23.89
C ALA A 54 -8.26 -17.36 -23.50
N GLN A 55 -9.34 -17.88 -22.91
CA GLN A 55 -9.42 -19.30 -22.51
C GLN A 55 -9.25 -20.27 -23.69
N ASN A 56 -9.51 -19.82 -24.92
CA ASN A 56 -9.26 -20.58 -26.15
C ASN A 56 -7.82 -20.47 -26.68
N GLY A 57 -6.93 -19.79 -25.95
CA GLY A 57 -5.52 -19.59 -26.31
C GLY A 57 -5.25 -18.40 -27.24
N LYS A 58 -6.26 -17.62 -27.65
CA LYS A 58 -6.03 -16.43 -28.49
C LYS A 58 -5.39 -15.30 -27.68
N HIS A 59 -4.35 -14.68 -28.24
CA HIS A 59 -3.65 -13.53 -27.66
C HIS A 59 -4.26 -12.21 -28.14
N PHE A 60 -4.30 -11.23 -27.24
CA PHE A 60 -4.74 -9.87 -27.49
C PHE A 60 -3.77 -8.90 -26.82
N ASP A 61 -3.04 -8.12 -27.61
CA ASP A 61 -2.03 -7.20 -27.06
C ASP A 61 -2.67 -6.06 -26.29
N LEU A 62 -2.03 -5.68 -25.18
CA LEU A 62 -2.42 -4.49 -24.43
C LEU A 62 -1.92 -3.24 -25.17
N PRO A 63 -2.69 -2.14 -25.17
CA PRO A 63 -2.37 -0.97 -25.98
C PRO A 63 -1.23 -0.15 -25.38
N ASP A 64 -1.06 -0.22 -24.06
CA ASP A 64 -0.02 0.50 -23.34
C ASP A 64 1.16 -0.42 -23.01
N ALA A 65 2.35 0.16 -23.05
CA ALA A 65 3.60 -0.44 -22.59
C ALA A 65 4.16 0.41 -21.45
N CYS A 66 4.93 -0.22 -20.56
CA CYS A 66 5.67 0.51 -19.53
C CYS A 66 6.99 0.95 -20.10
N GLU A 67 7.04 2.22 -20.49
CA GLU A 67 8.16 2.87 -21.15
C GLU A 67 8.67 3.98 -20.22
N PRO A 68 9.64 3.68 -19.33
CA PRO A 68 10.14 4.67 -18.39
C PRO A 68 11.01 5.70 -19.12
N GLU A 69 11.00 6.96 -18.67
CA GLU A 69 11.91 8.02 -19.14
C GLU A 69 13.35 7.83 -18.59
N GLY A 70 13.73 6.60 -18.29
CA GLY A 70 14.99 6.18 -17.66
C GLY A 70 14.79 5.12 -16.57
N GLY A 71 15.74 4.19 -16.48
CA GLY A 71 15.67 3.04 -15.57
C GLY A 71 14.96 1.83 -16.20
N ASP A 72 14.88 0.73 -15.45
CA ASP A 72 14.25 -0.50 -15.92
C ASP A 72 12.83 -0.62 -15.38
N ALA A 73 11.84 -0.80 -16.26
CA ALA A 73 10.47 -1.04 -15.84
C ALA A 73 10.33 -2.42 -15.19
N GLU A 74 9.67 -2.48 -14.05
CA GLU A 74 9.31 -3.74 -13.39
C GLU A 74 7.79 -3.87 -13.31
N LEU A 75 7.28 -5.07 -13.62
CA LEU A 75 5.91 -5.41 -13.26
C LEU A 75 5.79 -5.64 -11.76
N LYS A 76 4.94 -4.87 -11.09
CA LYS A 76 4.64 -5.06 -9.67
C LYS A 76 3.49 -6.04 -9.47
N ASP A 77 2.39 -5.86 -10.20
CA ASP A 77 1.26 -6.79 -10.16
C ASP A 77 0.42 -6.71 -11.43
N ALA A 78 -0.35 -7.76 -11.70
CA ALA A 78 -1.39 -7.78 -12.71
C ALA A 78 -2.54 -8.69 -12.26
N PHE A 79 -3.77 -8.16 -12.24
CA PHE A 79 -4.92 -8.85 -11.69
C PHE A 79 -6.24 -8.25 -12.18
N THR A 80 -7.33 -8.88 -11.78
CA THR A 80 -8.68 -8.41 -12.10
C THR A 80 -9.45 -8.01 -10.85
N VAL A 81 -10.32 -7.02 -11.01
CA VAL A 81 -11.18 -6.50 -9.95
C VAL A 81 -12.62 -6.52 -10.44
N LYS A 82 -13.53 -7.04 -9.61
CA LYS A 82 -14.96 -7.01 -9.88
C LYS A 82 -15.61 -5.80 -9.19
N GLY A 83 -15.93 -4.77 -9.96
CA GLY A 83 -16.76 -3.64 -9.54
C GLY A 83 -18.09 -3.62 -10.30
N LYS A 84 -18.57 -2.44 -10.69
CA LYS A 84 -19.71 -2.29 -11.62
C LYS A 84 -19.41 -2.95 -12.97
N LYS A 85 -18.15 -2.92 -13.39
CA LYS A 85 -17.60 -3.73 -14.49
C LYS A 85 -16.49 -4.64 -13.94
N THR A 86 -16.08 -5.63 -14.73
CA THR A 86 -14.79 -6.30 -14.47
C THR A 86 -13.68 -5.43 -15.04
N TYR A 87 -12.69 -5.13 -14.21
CA TYR A 87 -11.49 -4.41 -14.62
C TYR A 87 -10.30 -5.37 -14.66
N PHE A 88 -9.45 -5.19 -15.65
CA PHE A 88 -8.11 -5.75 -15.66
C PHE A 88 -7.13 -4.61 -15.38
N LEU A 89 -6.17 -4.85 -14.51
CA LEU A 89 -5.17 -3.88 -14.12
C LEU A 89 -3.81 -4.50 -14.14
N PHE A 90 -2.82 -3.69 -14.47
CA PHE A 90 -1.44 -3.97 -14.15
C PHE A 90 -0.72 -2.71 -13.72
N THR A 91 0.22 -2.87 -12.79
CA THR A 91 1.02 -1.76 -12.25
C THR A 91 2.47 -2.03 -12.57
N CYS A 92 3.08 -1.08 -13.26
CA CYS A 92 4.50 -1.03 -13.45
C CYS A 92 5.14 -0.09 -12.46
N ALA A 93 6.40 -0.31 -12.17
CA ALA A 93 7.18 0.66 -11.44
C ALA A 93 8.64 0.70 -11.89
N TRP A 94 9.26 1.87 -11.77
CA TRP A 94 10.66 2.08 -12.11
C TRP A 94 11.27 3.15 -11.21
N SER A 95 12.58 3.06 -11.03
CA SER A 95 13.31 4.06 -10.24
C SER A 95 13.42 5.36 -11.00
N VAL A 96 13.09 6.47 -10.33
CA VAL A 96 13.29 7.82 -10.85
C VAL A 96 14.37 8.50 -10.01
N LYS A 97 15.42 8.99 -10.66
CA LYS A 97 16.55 9.67 -10.02
C LYS A 97 16.98 10.88 -10.83
N HIS A 98 16.69 12.07 -10.30
CA HIS A 98 17.18 13.33 -10.81
C HIS A 98 17.92 14.08 -9.69
N SER A 99 19.20 13.76 -9.54
CA SER A 99 20.07 14.34 -8.49
C SER A 99 20.17 15.87 -8.57
N GLY A 100 20.01 16.47 -9.76
CA GLY A 100 20.05 17.92 -9.95
C GLY A 100 18.89 18.68 -9.31
N ILE A 101 17.75 18.01 -9.04
CA ILE A 101 16.55 18.62 -8.43
C ILE A 101 16.08 17.90 -7.16
N GLY A 102 16.88 16.96 -6.63
CA GLY A 102 16.58 16.25 -5.39
C GLY A 102 15.49 15.19 -5.47
N LEU A 103 15.07 14.81 -6.68
CA LEU A 103 14.04 13.80 -6.89
C LEU A 103 14.66 12.40 -6.91
N ASN A 104 14.26 11.55 -5.95
CA ASN A 104 14.73 10.18 -5.83
C ASN A 104 13.61 9.29 -5.26
N GLY A 105 13.17 8.31 -6.04
CA GLY A 105 12.04 7.49 -5.68
C GLY A 105 11.69 6.45 -6.72
N THR A 106 10.43 6.03 -6.67
CA THR A 106 9.83 5.03 -7.54
C THR A 106 8.55 5.61 -8.14
N GLN A 107 8.46 5.62 -9.46
CA GLN A 107 7.20 5.87 -10.15
C GLN A 107 6.40 4.56 -10.19
N TYR A 108 5.13 4.62 -9.85
CA TYR A 108 4.15 3.55 -10.03
C TYR A 108 3.13 4.00 -11.07
N GLU A 109 3.06 3.29 -12.19
CA GLU A 109 2.10 3.55 -13.25
C GLU A 109 1.11 2.39 -13.35
N THR A 110 -0.17 2.67 -13.10
CA THR A 110 -1.23 1.67 -13.12
C THR A 110 -2.12 1.87 -14.34
N TYR A 111 -2.26 0.82 -15.14
CA TYR A 111 -3.14 0.79 -16.30
C TYR A 111 -4.39 0.00 -15.97
N VAL A 112 -5.56 0.61 -16.16
CA VAL A 112 -6.86 -0.02 -15.88
C VAL A 112 -7.65 -0.14 -17.16
N TYR A 113 -8.11 -1.34 -17.48
CA TYR A 113 -8.94 -1.62 -18.65
C TYR A 113 -10.29 -2.20 -18.26
N THR A 114 -11.27 -1.89 -19.09
CA THR A 114 -12.56 -2.57 -19.12
C THR A 114 -12.85 -3.06 -20.54
N SER A 115 -13.71 -4.06 -20.68
CA SER A 115 -13.98 -4.68 -21.96
C SER A 115 -15.27 -5.50 -21.93
N ASN A 116 -16.03 -5.42 -23.02
CA ASN A 116 -17.07 -6.41 -23.34
C ASN A 116 -16.52 -7.51 -24.26
N ASP A 117 -15.63 -7.14 -25.19
CA ASP A 117 -14.90 -8.02 -26.10
C ASP A 117 -13.40 -7.67 -26.07
N LEU A 118 -12.54 -8.68 -26.01
CA LEU A 118 -11.08 -8.51 -25.97
C LEU A 118 -10.51 -7.87 -27.26
N ALA A 119 -11.26 -7.91 -28.37
CA ALA A 119 -10.88 -7.16 -29.57
C ALA A 119 -11.02 -5.63 -29.41
N SER A 120 -11.75 -5.17 -28.40
CA SER A 120 -12.03 -3.75 -28.12
C SER A 120 -11.89 -3.45 -26.62
N ILE A 121 -10.66 -3.53 -26.12
CA ILE A 121 -10.34 -3.14 -24.73
C ILE A 121 -10.27 -1.62 -24.60
N GLU A 122 -10.82 -1.08 -23.51
CA GLU A 122 -10.92 0.36 -23.26
C GLU A 122 -10.13 0.73 -22.00
N LYS A 123 -9.20 1.68 -22.11
CA LYS A 123 -8.48 2.22 -20.95
C LYS A 123 -9.38 3.14 -20.13
N VAL A 124 -9.55 2.83 -18.86
CA VAL A 124 -10.29 3.65 -17.89
C VAL A 124 -9.33 4.68 -17.29
N LYS A 125 -9.21 5.83 -17.97
CA LYS A 125 -8.23 6.88 -17.65
C LYS A 125 -8.31 7.38 -16.20
N VAL A 126 -9.52 7.63 -15.70
CA VAL A 126 -9.73 8.14 -14.33
C VAL A 126 -9.21 7.15 -13.29
N LEU A 127 -9.50 5.86 -13.43
CA LEU A 127 -8.99 4.84 -12.50
C LEU A 127 -7.48 4.67 -12.61
N SER A 128 -6.94 4.67 -13.84
CA SER A 128 -5.49 4.58 -14.08
C SER A 128 -4.76 5.72 -13.36
N GLN A 129 -5.21 6.96 -13.57
CA GLN A 129 -4.60 8.16 -12.97
C GLN A 129 -4.69 8.20 -11.44
N ASN A 130 -5.79 7.73 -10.85
CA ASN A 130 -5.96 7.73 -9.39
C ASN A 130 -5.14 6.63 -8.69
N LEU A 131 -4.75 5.58 -9.42
CA LEU A 131 -3.96 4.46 -8.89
C LEU A 131 -2.47 4.58 -9.20
N SER A 132 -2.09 5.35 -10.22
CA SER A 132 -0.69 5.76 -10.45
C SER A 132 -0.24 6.74 -9.37
N ALA A 133 1.02 6.67 -8.97
CA ALA A 133 1.60 7.54 -7.95
C ALA A 133 3.14 7.53 -8.00
N TYR A 134 3.75 8.55 -7.41
CA TYR A 134 5.18 8.57 -7.15
C TYR A 134 5.43 8.36 -5.64
N GLU A 135 6.44 7.56 -5.30
CA GLU A 135 6.89 7.34 -3.93
C GLU A 135 8.37 7.70 -3.79
N GLY A 136 8.68 8.68 -2.94
CA GLY A 136 10.05 9.15 -2.73
C GLY A 136 10.14 10.65 -2.53
N SER A 137 11.35 11.19 -2.60
CA SER A 137 11.61 12.61 -2.36
C SER A 137 11.16 13.47 -3.54
N LEU A 138 10.59 14.64 -3.23
CA LEU A 138 10.10 15.61 -4.21
C LEU A 138 11.09 16.75 -4.46
N GLU A 139 10.91 17.44 -5.60
CA GLU A 139 11.60 18.69 -5.90
C GLU A 139 11.25 19.76 -4.86
N GLY A 140 12.26 20.38 -4.26
CA GLY A 140 12.07 21.38 -3.21
C GLY A 140 11.88 20.79 -1.79
N GLY A 141 11.94 19.47 -1.64
CA GLY A 141 11.86 18.77 -0.36
C GLY A 141 10.50 18.14 -0.07
N GLY A 142 10.44 17.34 0.99
CA GLY A 142 9.27 16.51 1.33
C GLY A 142 9.24 15.20 0.54
N ASN A 143 8.21 14.39 0.83
CA ASN A 143 8.03 13.05 0.29
C ASN A 143 6.62 12.90 -0.30
N SER A 144 6.53 12.08 -1.34
CA SER A 144 5.28 11.53 -1.88
C SER A 144 5.20 10.04 -1.59
N TYR A 145 4.00 9.48 -1.60
CA TYR A 145 3.73 8.08 -1.27
C TYR A 145 2.73 7.45 -2.23
N ALA A 146 2.98 6.19 -2.59
CA ALA A 146 2.08 5.43 -3.46
C ALA A 146 1.04 4.66 -2.64
N TRP A 147 -0.08 5.31 -2.31
CA TRP A 147 -1.07 4.76 -1.37
C TRP A 147 -1.75 3.46 -1.84
N TYR A 148 -1.90 3.26 -3.14
CA TYR A 148 -2.71 2.18 -3.71
C TYR A 148 -1.91 1.12 -4.45
N ALA A 149 -0.58 1.08 -4.27
CA ALA A 149 0.29 0.12 -4.96
C ALA A 149 -0.02 -1.36 -4.61
N GLN A 150 -0.62 -1.62 -3.44
CA GLN A 150 -1.02 -2.97 -3.05
C GLN A 150 -2.36 -3.36 -3.69
N ARG A 151 -2.46 -4.61 -4.15
CA ARG A 151 -3.67 -5.20 -4.79
C ARG A 151 -4.97 -4.92 -4.03
N LYS A 152 -4.97 -5.09 -2.71
CA LYS A 152 -6.15 -4.88 -1.87
C LYS A 152 -6.59 -3.40 -1.93
N LEU A 153 -5.65 -2.49 -1.72
CA LEU A 153 -5.92 -1.05 -1.63
C LEU A 153 -6.35 -0.46 -2.98
N SER A 154 -5.75 -0.89 -4.08
CA SER A 154 -6.19 -0.51 -5.43
C SER A 154 -7.59 -1.02 -5.74
N ALA A 155 -7.92 -2.27 -5.39
CA ALA A 155 -9.26 -2.82 -5.58
C ALA A 155 -10.32 -2.02 -4.79
N GLU A 156 -10.04 -1.69 -3.52
CA GLU A 156 -10.92 -0.86 -2.69
C GLU A 156 -11.08 0.55 -3.24
N LYS A 157 -9.98 1.18 -3.67
CA LYS A 157 -10.00 2.52 -4.26
C LYS A 157 -10.85 2.58 -5.53
N ILE A 158 -10.83 1.54 -6.36
CA ILE A 158 -11.73 1.43 -7.52
C ILE A 158 -13.20 1.44 -7.08
N MET A 159 -13.55 0.66 -6.06
CA MET A 159 -14.94 0.62 -5.57
C MET A 159 -15.40 2.00 -5.06
N GLU A 160 -14.51 2.72 -4.37
CA GLU A 160 -14.80 4.07 -3.89
C GLU A 160 -15.04 5.06 -5.04
N LEU A 161 -14.14 5.07 -6.04
CA LEU A 161 -14.26 5.92 -7.21
C LEU A 161 -15.54 5.60 -8.01
N GLU A 162 -15.89 4.33 -8.16
CA GLU A 162 -17.17 3.93 -8.77
C GLU A 162 -18.39 4.40 -7.98
N SER A 163 -18.29 4.47 -6.66
CA SER A 163 -19.33 5.01 -5.78
C SER A 163 -19.39 6.54 -5.78
N GLY A 164 -18.50 7.21 -6.51
CA GLY A 164 -18.42 8.67 -6.61
C GLY A 164 -17.67 9.33 -5.45
N LYS A 165 -16.96 8.56 -4.62
CA LYS A 165 -16.13 9.10 -3.54
C LYS A 165 -14.81 9.61 -4.10
N THR A 166 -14.50 10.85 -3.81
CA THR A 166 -13.23 11.50 -4.19
C THR A 166 -12.19 11.42 -3.08
N THR A 167 -12.61 11.25 -1.83
CA THR A 167 -11.76 11.06 -0.65
C THR A 167 -11.90 9.64 -0.11
N ASP A 168 -10.83 9.12 0.51
CA ASP A 168 -10.89 7.75 1.04
C ASP A 168 -11.86 7.68 2.21
N SER A 169 -12.67 6.63 2.25
CA SER A 169 -13.49 6.33 3.41
C SER A 169 -12.64 5.96 4.61
N LEU A 170 -13.27 5.97 5.79
CA LEU A 170 -12.60 5.52 7.01
C LEU A 170 -12.05 4.08 6.87
N THR A 171 -12.76 3.20 6.17
CA THR A 171 -12.32 1.81 5.94
C THR A 171 -11.03 1.77 5.12
N LEU A 172 -11.00 2.44 3.96
CA LEU A 172 -9.79 2.46 3.12
C LEU A 172 -8.64 3.18 3.82
N ALA A 173 -8.92 4.29 4.50
CA ALA A 173 -7.94 4.99 5.33
C ALA A 173 -7.34 4.08 6.41
N HIS A 174 -8.18 3.27 7.07
CA HIS A 174 -7.75 2.28 8.05
C HIS A 174 -6.82 1.23 7.43
N ASP A 175 -7.21 0.66 6.28
CA ASP A 175 -6.41 -0.35 5.59
C ASP A 175 -5.07 0.20 5.06
N ILE A 176 -5.02 1.45 4.60
CA ILE A 176 -3.78 2.14 4.21
C ILE A 176 -2.84 2.29 5.42
N VAL A 177 -3.36 2.76 6.55
CA VAL A 177 -2.55 2.96 7.76
C VAL A 177 -2.01 1.62 8.27
N LEU A 178 -2.83 0.57 8.30
CA LEU A 178 -2.39 -0.76 8.71
C LEU A 178 -1.31 -1.33 7.77
N ALA A 179 -1.45 -1.10 6.45
CA ALA A 179 -0.45 -1.53 5.48
C ALA A 179 0.90 -0.83 5.72
N ARG A 180 0.90 0.50 5.88
CA ARG A 180 2.13 1.27 6.13
C ARG A 180 2.75 0.96 7.50
N LEU A 181 1.91 0.77 8.52
CA LEU A 181 2.37 0.39 9.85
C LEU A 181 3.04 -0.98 9.87
N LYS A 182 2.50 -1.96 9.12
CA LYS A 182 3.10 -3.29 8.98
C LYS A 182 4.49 -3.23 8.37
N ASP A 183 4.70 -2.33 7.42
CA ASP A 183 5.99 -2.12 6.76
C ASP A 183 6.93 -1.19 7.56
N MET A 184 6.49 -0.74 8.76
CA MET A 184 7.18 0.24 9.61
C MET A 184 7.46 1.57 8.90
N ASP A 185 6.66 1.91 7.89
CA ASP A 185 6.74 3.16 7.13
C ASP A 185 6.06 4.30 7.90
N TYR A 186 6.72 4.71 8.99
CA TYR A 186 6.21 5.70 9.92
C TYR A 186 6.07 7.09 9.28
N ASP A 187 6.92 7.43 8.30
CA ASP A 187 6.81 8.70 7.59
C ASP A 187 5.54 8.75 6.74
N ALA A 188 5.19 7.65 6.05
CA ALA A 188 3.91 7.55 5.36
C ALA A 188 2.72 7.58 6.32
N VAL A 189 2.79 6.91 7.49
CA VAL A 189 1.73 6.98 8.51
C VAL A 189 1.51 8.43 8.96
N LYS A 190 2.59 9.17 9.25
CA LYS A 190 2.52 10.59 9.64
C LYS A 190 1.92 11.46 8.55
N SER A 191 2.34 11.25 7.31
CA SER A 191 1.86 12.01 6.16
C SER A 191 0.39 11.72 5.87
N TYR A 192 -0.03 10.45 5.93
CA TYR A 192 -1.41 10.05 5.67
C TYR A 192 -2.36 10.54 6.78
N LEU A 193 -1.95 10.42 8.04
CA LEU A 193 -2.69 10.93 9.21
C LEU A 193 -2.27 12.37 9.56
N SER A 194 -2.29 13.25 8.57
CA SER A 194 -2.14 14.70 8.79
C SER A 194 -3.26 15.23 9.69
N HIS A 195 -3.05 16.42 10.28
CA HIS A 195 -4.09 17.06 11.06
C HIS A 195 -5.35 17.31 10.22
N GLU A 196 -5.23 17.89 9.01
CA GLU A 196 -6.40 18.14 8.18
C GLU A 196 -7.10 16.85 7.79
N ARG A 197 -6.34 15.77 7.50
CA ARG A 197 -6.93 14.50 7.11
C ARG A 197 -7.71 13.85 8.25
N LEU A 198 -7.20 13.90 9.48
CA LEU A 198 -7.90 13.40 10.66
C LEU A 198 -9.17 14.21 10.94
N GLU A 199 -9.14 15.53 10.84
CA GLU A 199 -10.33 16.37 11.00
C GLU A 199 -11.37 16.07 9.91
N GLN A 200 -10.95 15.91 8.65
CA GLN A 200 -11.83 15.51 7.56
C GLN A 200 -12.48 14.15 7.83
N LEU A 201 -11.68 13.14 8.22
CA LEU A 201 -12.20 11.81 8.55
C LEU A 201 -13.20 11.88 9.69
N LYS A 202 -12.91 12.62 10.77
CA LYS A 202 -13.84 12.79 11.92
C LYS A 202 -15.11 13.53 11.53
N SER A 203 -15.04 14.50 10.62
CA SER A 203 -16.21 15.19 10.08
C SER A 203 -17.09 14.23 9.28
N ASP A 204 -16.49 13.45 8.38
CA ASP A 204 -17.23 12.53 7.50
C ASP A 204 -17.73 11.27 8.23
N TYR A 205 -16.96 10.81 9.22
CA TYR A 205 -17.18 9.58 9.97
C TYR A 205 -16.99 9.80 11.48
N PRO A 206 -17.92 10.48 12.17
CA PRO A 206 -17.75 10.82 13.58
C PRO A 206 -17.40 9.61 14.48
N ILE A 207 -16.66 9.89 15.56
CA ILE A 207 -16.29 8.88 16.55
C ILE A 207 -17.56 8.27 17.15
N GLY A 208 -17.75 6.98 16.90
CA GLY A 208 -18.95 6.23 17.24
C GLY A 208 -18.67 4.72 17.32
N ILE A 209 -19.67 3.93 17.68
CA ILE A 209 -19.51 2.49 17.95
C ILE A 209 -18.91 1.75 16.74
N SER A 210 -19.27 2.14 15.52
CA SER A 210 -18.77 1.51 14.28
C SER A 210 -17.39 2.03 13.82
N THR A 211 -16.95 3.19 14.30
CA THR A 211 -15.72 3.87 13.82
C THR A 211 -14.60 3.86 14.85
N VAL A 212 -14.92 3.64 16.12
CA VAL A 212 -13.98 3.73 17.25
C VAL A 212 -12.78 2.81 17.12
N VAL A 213 -12.93 1.66 16.45
CA VAL A 213 -11.82 0.73 16.19
C VAL A 213 -10.75 1.40 15.34
N ALA A 214 -11.12 1.91 14.16
CA ALA A 214 -10.19 2.57 13.25
C ALA A 214 -9.50 3.77 13.91
N TYR A 215 -10.23 4.61 14.66
CA TYR A 215 -9.62 5.77 15.33
C TYR A 215 -8.65 5.39 16.45
N ASN A 216 -8.93 4.32 17.21
CA ASN A 216 -7.97 3.83 18.19
C ASN A 216 -6.71 3.27 17.53
N ASP A 217 -6.86 2.62 16.38
CA ASP A 217 -5.76 2.04 15.62
C ASP A 217 -4.94 3.15 14.94
N PHE A 218 -5.57 4.26 14.52
CA PHE A 218 -4.88 5.48 14.12
C PHE A 218 -4.07 6.09 15.26
N GLY A 219 -4.65 6.20 16.47
CA GLY A 219 -3.92 6.70 17.64
C GLY A 219 -2.72 5.81 17.99
N TYR A 220 -2.87 4.48 17.88
CA TYR A 220 -1.76 3.55 18.02
C TYR A 220 -0.69 3.75 16.93
N ALA A 221 -1.08 3.83 15.66
CA ALA A 221 -0.15 4.00 14.54
C ALA A 221 0.64 5.31 14.65
N LEU A 222 -0.02 6.41 15.03
CA LEU A 222 0.62 7.69 15.32
C LEU A 222 1.64 7.57 16.46
N ALA A 223 1.29 6.87 17.54
CA ALA A 223 2.21 6.63 18.65
C ALA A 223 3.45 5.84 18.21
N GLN A 224 3.27 4.80 17.38
CA GLN A 224 4.40 4.04 16.81
C GLN A 224 5.29 4.92 15.92
N ALA A 225 4.69 5.89 15.23
CA ALA A 225 5.42 6.85 14.40
C ALA A 225 6.06 8.02 15.17
N GLY A 226 5.94 8.06 16.51
CA GLY A 226 6.49 9.10 17.37
C GLY A 226 5.63 10.38 17.49
N GLU A 227 4.42 10.38 16.91
CA GLU A 227 3.48 11.51 16.98
C GLU A 227 2.66 11.48 18.29
N TYR A 228 3.36 11.50 19.43
CA TYR A 228 2.74 11.27 20.74
C TYR A 228 1.66 12.30 21.09
N GLU A 229 1.85 13.57 20.75
CA GLU A 229 0.86 14.61 21.01
C GLU A 229 -0.43 14.36 20.23
N LYS A 230 -0.33 14.13 18.91
CA LYS A 230 -1.47 13.86 18.04
C LYS A 230 -2.18 12.56 18.42
N ALA A 231 -1.40 11.52 18.74
CA ALA A 231 -1.92 10.26 19.25
C ALA A 231 -2.71 10.47 20.55
N TYR A 232 -2.15 11.19 21.52
CA TYR A 232 -2.82 11.46 22.80
C TYR A 232 -4.11 12.27 22.61
N GLN A 233 -4.09 13.31 21.77
CA GLN A 233 -5.27 14.11 21.45
C GLN A 233 -6.40 13.22 20.88
N LEU A 234 -6.11 12.40 19.88
CA LEU A 234 -7.11 11.51 19.28
C LEU A 234 -7.62 10.46 20.28
N LEU A 235 -6.73 9.80 21.03
CA LEU A 235 -7.12 8.74 21.97
C LEU A 235 -7.96 9.29 23.14
N THR A 236 -7.64 10.49 23.65
CA THR A 236 -8.44 11.13 24.71
C THR A 236 -9.79 11.63 24.20
N GLU A 237 -9.90 12.03 22.92
CA GLU A 237 -11.19 12.32 22.29
C GLU A 237 -12.08 11.07 22.29
N ILE A 238 -11.52 9.91 21.93
CA ILE A 238 -12.24 8.63 21.99
C ILE A 238 -12.66 8.29 23.43
N GLU A 239 -11.78 8.50 24.41
CA GLU A 239 -12.04 8.13 25.79
C GLU A 239 -13.26 8.87 26.37
N LYS A 240 -13.49 10.13 25.98
CA LYS A 240 -14.67 10.91 26.41
C LYS A 240 -15.98 10.20 26.08
N SER A 241 -16.04 9.47 24.97
CA SER A 241 -17.24 8.76 24.51
C SER A 241 -17.22 7.26 24.83
N PHE A 242 -16.03 6.67 24.97
CA PHE A 242 -15.85 5.23 25.17
C PHE A 242 -14.86 4.91 26.31
N PRO A 243 -15.15 5.36 27.56
CA PRO A 243 -14.18 5.31 28.67
C PRO A 243 -13.82 3.89 29.12
N ASP A 244 -14.69 2.91 28.88
CA ASP A 244 -14.51 1.52 29.33
C ASP A 244 -13.73 0.65 28.33
N ARG A 245 -13.27 1.23 27.21
CA ARG A 245 -12.58 0.47 26.17
C ARG A 245 -11.19 0.05 26.65
N VAL A 246 -11.04 -1.24 26.98
CA VAL A 246 -9.81 -1.77 27.60
C VAL A 246 -8.55 -1.50 26.76
N VAL A 247 -8.58 -1.77 25.46
CA VAL A 247 -7.42 -1.56 24.56
C VAL A 247 -7.05 -0.07 24.44
N LEU A 248 -8.03 0.83 24.50
CA LEU A 248 -7.79 2.28 24.47
C LEU A 248 -6.92 2.72 25.65
N LYS A 249 -7.18 2.18 26.85
CA LYS A 249 -6.38 2.51 28.04
C LYS A 249 -4.93 2.09 27.89
N LEU A 250 -4.68 0.93 27.28
CA LEU A 250 -3.31 0.49 27.00
C LEU A 250 -2.61 1.45 26.02
N ASN A 251 -3.30 1.87 24.96
CA ASN A 251 -2.75 2.78 23.96
C ASN A 251 -2.47 4.17 24.55
N ILE A 252 -3.37 4.71 25.38
CA ILE A 252 -3.13 5.97 26.11
C ILE A 252 -1.93 5.80 27.08
N ALA A 253 -1.84 4.67 27.78
CA ALA A 253 -0.71 4.39 28.67
C ALA A 253 0.62 4.38 27.91
N ASP A 254 0.67 3.71 26.75
CA ASP A 254 1.86 3.62 25.90
C ASP A 254 2.30 5.01 25.42
N VAL A 255 1.38 5.87 24.98
CA VAL A 255 1.69 7.26 24.57
C VAL A 255 2.20 8.09 25.75
N LEU A 256 1.53 7.99 26.90
CA LEU A 256 1.93 8.72 28.10
C LEU A 256 3.23 8.21 28.68
N TRP A 257 3.66 6.98 28.39
CA TRP A 257 4.92 6.47 28.93
C TRP A 257 6.11 7.31 28.43
N GLU A 258 6.00 7.83 27.22
CA GLU A 258 7.03 8.65 26.57
C GLU A 258 6.95 10.14 26.97
N THR A 259 5.78 10.61 27.42
CA THR A 259 5.52 12.05 27.65
C THR A 259 5.18 12.42 29.10
N ASN A 260 4.55 11.52 29.87
CA ASN A 260 4.15 11.71 31.26
C ASN A 260 4.01 10.35 32.00
N ARG A 261 5.13 9.84 32.53
CA ARG A 261 5.17 8.52 33.18
C ARG A 261 4.24 8.37 34.36
N ALA A 262 4.04 9.42 35.16
CA ALA A 262 3.15 9.36 36.32
C ALA A 262 1.71 9.08 35.89
N GLN A 263 1.22 9.77 34.86
CA GLN A 263 -0.11 9.52 34.31
C GLN A 263 -0.18 8.18 33.57
N SER A 264 0.88 7.80 32.87
CA SER A 264 0.98 6.48 32.21
C SER A 264 0.77 5.32 33.18
N THR A 265 1.43 5.34 34.35
CA THR A 265 1.25 4.32 35.41
C THR A 265 -0.22 4.16 35.81
N VAL A 266 -0.96 5.27 35.92
CA VAL A 266 -2.40 5.25 36.26
C VAL A 266 -3.20 4.50 35.20
N TYR A 267 -2.93 4.76 33.91
CA TYR A 267 -3.60 4.06 32.81
C TYR A 267 -3.21 2.58 32.71
N TYR A 268 -1.93 2.24 32.88
CA TYR A 268 -1.51 0.83 32.92
C TYR A 268 -2.20 0.06 34.04
N LYS A 269 -2.28 0.65 35.24
CA LYS A 269 -2.99 0.03 36.36
C LYS A 269 -4.47 -0.20 36.02
N ALA A 270 -5.14 0.80 35.47
CA ALA A 270 -6.55 0.67 35.05
C ALA A 270 -6.73 -0.43 34.00
N TYR A 271 -5.82 -0.54 33.02
CA TYR A 271 -5.83 -1.61 32.03
C TYR A 271 -5.64 -3.00 32.66
N VAL A 272 -4.63 -3.15 33.52
CA VAL A 272 -4.34 -4.42 34.22
C VAL A 272 -5.55 -4.87 35.05
N ASP A 273 -6.13 -3.96 35.83
CA ASP A 273 -7.30 -4.24 36.66
C ASP A 273 -8.50 -4.72 35.82
N LEU A 274 -8.76 -4.07 34.67
CA LEU A 274 -9.85 -4.46 33.76
C LEU A 274 -9.61 -5.83 33.13
N MET A 275 -8.38 -6.11 32.68
CA MET A 275 -8.02 -7.40 32.09
C MET A 275 -8.12 -8.55 33.11
N GLN A 276 -7.71 -8.32 34.35
CA GLN A 276 -7.85 -9.29 35.43
C GLN A 276 -9.33 -9.56 35.77
N LYS A 277 -10.14 -8.52 35.97
CA LYS A 277 -11.58 -8.63 36.23
C LYS A 277 -12.32 -9.39 35.12
N SER A 278 -11.85 -9.25 33.87
CA SER A 278 -12.43 -9.93 32.71
C SER A 278 -11.92 -11.37 32.50
N GLY A 279 -11.12 -11.92 33.42
CA GLY A 279 -10.53 -13.26 33.29
C GLY A 279 -9.45 -13.38 32.21
N LYS A 280 -8.93 -12.26 31.70
CA LYS A 280 -7.96 -12.18 30.59
C LYS A 280 -6.53 -11.92 31.05
N ALA A 281 -6.20 -12.24 32.30
CA ALA A 281 -4.89 -11.96 32.89
C ALA A 281 -3.71 -12.50 32.06
N LYS A 282 -3.88 -13.65 31.37
CA LYS A 282 -2.85 -14.26 30.50
C LYS A 282 -2.53 -13.45 29.23
N LEU A 283 -3.39 -12.51 28.85
CA LEU A 283 -3.22 -11.66 27.67
C LEU A 283 -2.61 -10.30 28.00
N ILE A 284 -2.28 -10.03 29.26
CA ILE A 284 -1.66 -8.78 29.69
C ILE A 284 -0.19 -8.76 29.21
N PRO A 285 0.24 -7.76 28.43
CA PRO A 285 1.64 -7.62 28.04
C PRO A 285 2.54 -7.42 29.26
N ALA A 286 3.73 -8.03 29.26
CA ALA A 286 4.69 -7.93 30.37
C ALA A 286 5.01 -6.46 30.73
N LYS A 287 5.17 -5.60 29.72
CA LYS A 287 5.40 -4.15 29.92
C LYS A 287 4.28 -3.48 30.73
N ALA A 288 3.03 -3.90 30.60
CA ALA A 288 1.92 -3.29 31.32
C ALA A 288 1.93 -3.67 32.82
N LEU A 289 2.32 -4.91 33.14
CA LEU A 289 2.52 -5.35 34.52
C LEU A 289 3.68 -4.59 35.17
N GLU A 290 4.81 -4.48 34.48
CA GLU A 290 5.98 -3.75 34.98
C GLU A 290 5.66 -2.27 35.22
N ARG A 291 5.09 -1.61 34.22
CA ARG A 291 4.81 -0.17 34.25
C ARG A 291 3.64 0.21 35.17
N SER A 292 2.75 -0.72 35.51
CA SER A 292 1.70 -0.50 36.53
C SER A 292 2.21 -0.61 37.97
N ALA A 293 3.37 -1.26 38.19
CA ALA A 293 3.97 -1.45 39.52
C ALA A 293 4.95 -0.33 39.93
N ASN A 294 5.45 0.45 38.96
CA ASN A 294 6.41 1.52 39.21
C ASN A 294 5.74 2.73 39.89
N LYS A 295 6.17 3.02 41.12
CA LYS A 295 5.94 4.28 41.84
C LYS A 295 7.02 5.30 41.48
#